data_AF-A0A099G0U7-F1
#
_entry.id   AF-A0A099G0U7-F1
#
_cell.length_a   1.000
_cell.length_b   1.000
_cell.length_c   1.000
_cell.angle_alpha   90.00
_cell.angle_beta   90.00
_cell.angle_gamma   90.00
#
_symmetry.space_group_name_H-M   'P 1'
#
loop_
_entity.id
_entity.type
_entity.pdbx_description
1 polymer ?
#
loop_
_entity_poly.entity_id
_entity_poly.type
_entity_poly.pdbx_seq_one_letter_code
_entity_poly.pdbx_strand_id
1 'polypeptide(L)'
;MSLADLKRRLGLAVGALVAMTLPAVADLCERRAFEGTGYAVCTVTGDRQDRLRLWLDDDSGKTLGDFTAVRRTLGPGEVLGFAMNAGMFHPDYAPVGLYRSGGVERGQLVTAGGGGNFGMRPNGVFCVGAKAPFQVIESRRFAKANPACRLATQSGPMLVIDGALHPRFDATSTSRYIRNGVGVSRDMKTAWFVISDRAVTFHEFARFFRDELGARNALYFDGSISRLYAPALNRADWGRTMGPIIGYVEQP
;
A
#
# COMPACT_ATOMS: atom_id res chain seq x y z
N MET A 1 6.22 -63.68 -31.08
CA MET A 1 5.61 -62.47 -30.49
C MET A 1 5.87 -61.32 -31.46
N SER A 2 4.83 -60.82 -32.14
CA SER A 2 4.97 -59.95 -33.33
C SER A 2 5.24 -58.49 -32.96
N LEU A 3 6.10 -57.81 -33.75
CA LEU A 3 6.42 -56.37 -33.61
C LEU A 3 5.18 -55.44 -33.66
N ALA A 4 4.03 -55.93 -34.13
CA ALA A 4 2.79 -55.16 -34.19
C ALA A 4 2.14 -54.94 -32.81
N ASP A 5 2.29 -55.88 -31.87
CA ASP A 5 1.70 -55.76 -30.53
C ASP A 5 2.49 -54.82 -29.60
N LEU A 6 3.78 -54.63 -29.87
CA LEU A 6 4.62 -53.70 -29.13
C LEU A 6 4.30 -52.23 -29.49
N LYS A 7 3.95 -51.95 -30.75
CA LYS A 7 3.51 -50.62 -31.20
C LYS A 7 2.14 -50.22 -30.63
N ARG A 8 1.27 -51.18 -30.32
CA ARG A 8 -0.08 -50.89 -29.77
C ARG A 8 -0.07 -50.63 -28.26
N ARG A 9 0.93 -51.14 -27.53
CA ARG A 9 1.16 -50.81 -26.11
C ARG A 9 1.99 -49.53 -25.91
N LEU A 10 2.72 -49.09 -26.93
CA LEU A 10 3.42 -47.81 -26.93
C LEU A 10 2.50 -46.61 -27.27
N GLY A 11 1.25 -46.86 -27.67
CA GLY A 11 0.26 -45.83 -28.00
C GLY A 11 -0.58 -45.31 -26.82
N LEU A 12 -0.38 -45.85 -25.60
CA LEU A 12 -1.20 -45.53 -24.42
C LEU A 12 -0.41 -44.87 -23.27
N ALA A 13 0.88 -44.58 -23.47
CA ALA A 13 1.71 -43.91 -22.47
C ALA A 13 2.25 -42.54 -22.94
N VAL A 14 1.60 -41.90 -23.91
CA VAL A 14 1.91 -40.52 -24.35
C VAL A 14 0.79 -39.53 -23.97
N GLY A 15 -0.12 -39.95 -23.08
CA GLY A 15 -0.97 -39.04 -22.31
C GLY A 15 -0.23 -38.51 -21.10
N ALA A 16 1.04 -38.11 -21.24
CA ALA A 16 1.72 -37.36 -20.20
C ALA A 16 1.06 -35.99 -20.16
N LEU A 17 0.13 -35.86 -19.23
CA LEU A 17 -0.51 -34.63 -18.81
C LEU A 17 0.60 -33.64 -18.43
N VAL A 18 1.10 -32.89 -19.42
CA VAL A 18 1.85 -31.66 -19.16
C VAL A 18 0.80 -30.67 -18.70
N ALA A 19 0.37 -30.82 -17.44
CA ALA A 19 -0.22 -29.73 -16.69
C ALA A 19 0.89 -28.70 -16.60
N MET A 20 0.94 -27.79 -17.59
CA MET A 20 1.73 -26.59 -17.49
C MET A 20 1.23 -25.89 -16.23
N THR A 21 1.99 -26.02 -15.15
CA THR A 21 1.87 -25.14 -13.99
C THR A 21 2.30 -23.78 -14.50
N LEU A 22 1.37 -23.07 -15.14
CA LEU A 22 1.52 -21.64 -15.34
C LEU A 22 1.80 -21.08 -13.95
N PRO A 23 2.92 -20.38 -13.72
CA PRO A 23 3.11 -19.69 -12.47
C PRO A 23 1.87 -18.81 -12.31
N ALA A 24 1.08 -19.08 -11.27
CA ALA A 24 -0.01 -18.19 -10.90
C ALA A 24 0.67 -16.84 -10.67
N VAL A 25 0.51 -15.92 -11.63
CA VAL A 25 0.91 -14.54 -11.44
C VAL A 25 -0.01 -14.08 -10.33
N ALA A 26 0.49 -14.08 -9.09
CA ALA A 26 -0.31 -13.71 -7.95
C ALA A 26 -0.83 -12.30 -8.22
N ASP A 27 -2.15 -12.14 -8.26
CA ASP A 27 -2.78 -10.86 -8.47
C ASP A 27 -2.23 -9.87 -7.45
N LEU A 28 -1.87 -8.68 -7.93
CA LEU A 28 -1.25 -7.62 -7.13
C LEU A 28 -2.12 -7.24 -5.92
N CYS A 29 -3.44 -7.38 -6.07
CA CYS A 29 -4.42 -7.09 -5.04
C CYS A 29 -5.40 -8.25 -4.85
N GLU A 30 -5.75 -8.55 -3.60
CA GLU A 30 -6.71 -9.58 -3.24
C GLU A 30 -7.74 -9.06 -2.22
N ARG A 31 -8.85 -9.77 -2.06
CA ARG A 31 -9.82 -9.54 -0.98
C ARG A 31 -9.52 -10.47 0.17
N ARG A 32 -9.45 -9.92 1.38
CA ARG A 32 -9.34 -10.68 2.63
C ARG A 32 -10.49 -10.35 3.57
N ALA A 33 -10.84 -11.31 4.42
CA ALA A 33 -11.82 -11.11 5.48
C ALA A 33 -11.16 -11.34 6.83
N PHE A 34 -11.42 -10.45 7.79
CA PHE A 34 -10.94 -10.58 9.16
C PHE A 34 -11.99 -10.03 10.10
N GLU A 35 -12.37 -10.82 11.11
CA GLU A 35 -13.39 -10.46 12.12
C GLU A 35 -14.69 -9.93 11.50
N GLY A 36 -15.16 -10.59 10.43
CA GLY A 36 -16.38 -10.21 9.72
C GLY A 36 -16.27 -8.89 8.94
N THR A 37 -15.07 -8.44 8.61
CA THR A 37 -14.81 -7.24 7.80
C THR A 37 -13.99 -7.59 6.56
N GLY A 38 -14.45 -7.13 5.40
CA GLY A 38 -13.69 -7.23 4.14
C GLY A 38 -12.63 -6.14 4.02
N TYR A 39 -11.50 -6.51 3.45
CA TYR A 39 -10.37 -5.63 3.15
C TYR A 39 -9.86 -5.92 1.74
N ALA A 40 -9.51 -4.88 1.00
CA ALA A 40 -8.68 -5.02 -0.19
C ALA A 40 -7.21 -4.83 0.22
N VAL A 41 -6.36 -5.80 -0.16
CA VAL A 41 -4.94 -5.82 0.18
C VAL A 41 -4.13 -5.89 -1.11
N CYS A 42 -3.36 -4.84 -1.40
CA CYS A 42 -2.41 -4.81 -2.50
C CYS A 42 -0.98 -5.02 -1.97
N THR A 43 -0.27 -6.01 -2.50
CA THR A 43 1.01 -6.48 -1.96
C THR A 43 2.16 -6.18 -2.91
N VAL A 44 3.18 -5.47 -2.43
CA VAL A 44 4.39 -5.17 -3.20
C VAL A 44 5.60 -5.83 -2.55
N THR A 45 6.38 -6.55 -3.35
CA THR A 45 7.63 -7.20 -2.92
C THR A 45 8.83 -6.33 -3.24
N GLY A 46 9.89 -6.44 -2.42
CA GLY A 46 11.01 -5.49 -2.41
C GLY A 46 11.88 -5.51 -3.66
N ASP A 47 11.86 -6.60 -4.42
CA ASP A 47 12.46 -6.75 -5.75
C ASP A 47 11.75 -5.91 -6.81
N ARG A 48 10.49 -5.51 -6.56
CA ARG A 48 9.66 -4.67 -7.44
C ARG A 48 9.38 -3.30 -6.84
N GLN A 49 10.16 -2.88 -5.84
CA GLN A 49 9.91 -1.61 -5.13
C GLN A 49 10.01 -0.39 -6.06
N ASP A 50 10.85 -0.45 -7.08
CA ASP A 50 11.12 0.59 -8.08
C ASP A 50 9.86 0.98 -8.87
N ARG A 51 8.95 0.02 -9.06
CA ARG A 51 7.64 0.22 -9.68
C ARG A 51 6.63 0.95 -8.79
N LEU A 52 6.91 1.07 -7.49
CA LEU A 52 6.12 1.91 -6.60
C LEU A 52 6.47 3.38 -6.82
N ARG A 53 5.44 4.21 -7.02
CA ARG A 53 5.53 5.65 -7.26
C ARG A 53 4.62 6.41 -6.30
N LEU A 54 5.01 7.65 -6.04
CA LEU A 54 4.30 8.60 -5.20
C LEU A 54 4.12 9.89 -6.00
N TRP A 55 2.88 10.35 -6.12
CA TRP A 55 2.48 11.50 -6.92
C TRP A 55 1.82 12.56 -6.04
N LEU A 56 1.90 13.82 -6.50
CA LEU A 56 1.20 14.96 -5.90
C LEU A 56 0.72 15.89 -7.02
N ASP A 57 1.67 16.51 -7.70
CA ASP A 57 1.43 17.45 -8.80
C ASP A 57 1.92 16.87 -10.13
N ASP A 58 1.38 17.38 -11.24
CA ASP A 58 1.91 17.17 -12.58
C ASP A 58 3.14 18.06 -12.86
N ASP A 59 3.74 17.90 -14.04
CA ASP A 59 4.94 18.66 -14.44
C ASP A 59 4.70 20.17 -14.54
N SER A 60 3.43 20.62 -14.60
CA SER A 60 3.06 22.04 -14.57
C SER A 60 2.88 22.59 -13.15
N GLY A 61 3.02 21.74 -12.13
CA GLY A 61 2.80 22.09 -10.73
C GLY A 61 1.32 22.07 -10.31
N LYS A 62 0.43 21.54 -11.14
CA LYS A 62 -0.99 21.39 -10.79
C LYS A 62 -1.22 20.05 -10.09
N THR A 63 -1.95 20.07 -8.99
CA THR A 63 -2.31 18.84 -8.26
C THR A 63 -3.07 17.86 -9.16
N LEU A 64 -2.60 16.61 -9.18
CA LEU A 64 -3.19 15.52 -9.96
C LEU A 64 -4.57 15.14 -9.43
N GLY A 65 -4.70 15.01 -8.11
CA GLY A 65 -6.00 14.99 -7.45
C GLY A 65 -6.81 13.69 -7.53
N ASP A 66 -6.62 12.89 -8.57
CA ASP A 66 -7.35 11.64 -8.78
C ASP A 66 -6.57 10.61 -9.62
N PHE A 67 -7.09 9.38 -9.65
CA PHE A 67 -6.46 8.27 -10.37
C PHE A 67 -6.49 8.42 -11.90
N THR A 68 -7.44 9.16 -12.46
CA THR A 68 -7.51 9.41 -13.91
C THR A 68 -6.36 10.32 -14.33
N ALA A 69 -6.11 11.39 -13.57
CA ALA A 69 -4.98 12.28 -13.78
C ALA A 69 -3.65 11.53 -13.62
N VAL A 70 -3.49 10.72 -12.57
CA VAL A 70 -2.29 9.88 -12.39
C VAL A 70 -2.07 8.95 -13.58
N ARG A 71 -3.11 8.28 -14.08
CA ARG A 71 -2.98 7.38 -15.25
C ARG A 71 -2.52 8.10 -16.52
N ARG A 72 -2.82 9.39 -16.67
CA ARG A 72 -2.38 10.21 -17.82
C ARG A 72 -0.90 10.59 -17.76
N THR A 73 -0.25 10.46 -16.60
CA THR A 73 1.20 10.74 -16.47
C THR A 73 2.06 9.50 -16.71
N LEU A 74 1.45 8.33 -16.91
CA LEU A 74 2.17 7.09 -17.15
C LEU A 74 2.79 7.06 -18.54
N GLY A 75 3.97 6.45 -18.65
CA GLY A 75 4.68 6.31 -19.91
C GLY A 75 4.04 5.30 -20.87
N PRO A 76 4.52 5.21 -22.12
CA PRO A 76 4.04 4.22 -23.08
C PRO A 76 4.17 2.79 -22.53
N GLY A 77 3.08 2.03 -22.61
CA GLY A 77 3.00 0.65 -22.11
C GLY A 77 2.81 0.53 -20.59
N GLU A 78 3.00 1.60 -19.82
CA GLU A 78 2.79 1.56 -18.37
C GLU A 78 1.30 1.55 -18.02
N VAL A 79 0.93 0.73 -17.04
CA VAL A 79 -0.44 0.68 -16.49
C VAL A 79 -0.42 0.80 -14.98
N LEU A 80 -1.46 1.39 -14.41
CA LEU A 80 -1.60 1.53 -12.96
C LEU A 80 -2.14 0.21 -12.40
N GLY A 81 -1.32 -0.56 -11.69
CA GLY A 81 -1.73 -1.84 -11.10
C GLY A 81 -2.58 -1.65 -9.84
N PHE A 82 -2.22 -0.67 -9.00
CA PHE A 82 -3.12 -0.10 -8.00
C PHE A 82 -2.70 1.33 -7.63
N ALA A 83 -3.62 2.10 -7.04
CA ALA A 83 -3.29 3.33 -6.34
C ALA A 83 -4.29 3.66 -5.23
N MET A 84 -3.83 4.36 -4.20
CA MET A 84 -4.66 4.93 -3.14
C MET A 84 -4.10 6.27 -2.68
N ASN A 85 -4.92 7.09 -2.02
CA ASN A 85 -4.42 8.26 -1.32
C ASN A 85 -3.38 7.87 -0.25
N ALA A 86 -2.36 8.70 -0.08
CA ALA A 86 -1.23 8.44 0.81
C ALA A 86 -1.30 9.34 2.06
N GLY A 87 -0.20 10.02 2.41
CA GLY A 87 -0.16 10.91 3.56
C GLY A 87 -1.24 11.98 3.58
N MET A 88 -1.61 12.43 4.78
CA MET A 88 -2.61 13.49 4.97
C MET A 88 -2.20 14.79 4.29
N PHE A 89 -3.20 15.56 3.88
CA PHE A 89 -3.03 16.81 3.17
C PHE A 89 -3.94 17.92 3.74
N HIS A 90 -3.54 19.17 3.50
CA HIS A 90 -4.30 20.37 3.82
C HIS A 90 -5.42 20.63 2.79
N PRO A 91 -6.39 21.53 3.05
CA PRO A 91 -7.46 21.81 2.08
C PRO A 91 -7.01 22.27 0.69
N ASP A 92 -5.77 22.76 0.56
CA ASP A 92 -5.11 23.12 -0.70
C ASP A 92 -4.35 21.94 -1.35
N TYR A 93 -4.53 20.73 -0.82
CA TYR A 93 -3.91 19.47 -1.25
C TYR A 93 -2.42 19.32 -0.95
N ALA A 94 -1.79 20.31 -0.30
CA ALA A 94 -0.41 20.21 0.13
C ALA A 94 -0.25 19.15 1.24
N PRO A 95 0.83 18.34 1.25
CA PRO A 95 1.10 17.38 2.32
C PRO A 95 1.19 18.06 3.69
N VAL A 96 0.53 17.49 4.71
CA VAL A 96 0.63 18.00 6.09
C VAL A 96 2.04 17.79 6.67
N GLY A 97 2.70 16.70 6.26
CA GLY A 97 4.04 16.34 6.69
C GLY A 97 4.99 16.08 5.52
N LEU A 98 6.10 15.41 5.81
CA LEU A 98 7.11 15.09 4.81
C LEU A 98 6.51 14.32 3.62
N TYR A 99 6.72 14.88 2.43
CA TYR A 99 6.53 14.23 1.15
C TYR A 99 7.85 14.28 0.39
N ARG A 100 8.30 13.13 -0.13
CA ARG A 100 9.47 13.02 -1.00
C ARG A 100 9.20 12.05 -2.14
N SER A 101 9.39 12.49 -3.38
CA SER A 101 9.30 11.65 -4.57
C SER A 101 10.11 12.24 -5.71
N GLY A 102 10.90 11.42 -6.42
CA GLY A 102 11.62 11.86 -7.63
C GLY A 102 12.57 13.05 -7.41
N GLY A 103 13.19 13.16 -6.23
CA GLY A 103 14.04 14.29 -5.86
C GLY A 103 13.28 15.57 -5.45
N VAL A 104 11.96 15.58 -5.55
CA VAL A 104 11.10 16.66 -5.06
C VAL A 104 10.74 16.40 -3.61
N GLU A 105 10.94 17.42 -2.77
CA GLU A 105 10.46 17.45 -1.39
C GLU A 105 9.39 18.54 -1.22
N ARG A 106 8.32 18.20 -0.48
CA ARG A 106 7.23 19.10 -0.11
C ARG A 106 6.83 18.84 1.34
N GLY A 107 6.42 19.89 2.05
CA GLY A 107 6.16 19.83 3.49
C GLY A 107 7.45 19.60 4.30
N GLN A 108 7.33 19.65 5.62
CA GLN A 108 8.42 19.34 6.54
C GLN A 108 8.07 18.11 7.37
N LEU A 109 9.09 17.41 7.87
CA LEU A 109 8.87 16.34 8.84
C LEU A 109 8.27 16.90 10.13
N VAL A 110 7.07 16.47 10.49
CA VAL A 110 6.39 16.90 11.72
C VAL A 110 6.60 15.88 12.83
N THR A 111 7.36 16.25 13.87
CA THR A 111 7.64 15.37 15.03
C THR A 111 6.89 15.78 16.30
N ALA A 112 6.25 16.96 16.26
CA ALA A 112 5.39 17.48 17.30
C ALA A 112 4.03 16.75 17.27
N GLY A 113 3.40 16.65 18.44
CA GLY A 113 1.97 16.28 18.49
C GLY A 113 1.10 17.45 18.07
N GLY A 114 -0.15 17.18 17.76
CA GLY A 114 -1.11 18.21 17.34
C GLY A 114 -2.54 17.71 17.37
N GLY A 115 -3.45 18.49 16.80
CA GLY A 115 -4.85 18.09 16.63
C GLY A 115 -5.04 17.01 15.56
N GLY A 116 -6.21 16.37 15.60
CA GLY A 116 -6.64 15.39 14.61
C GLY A 116 -5.80 14.11 14.59
N ASN A 117 -6.01 13.30 13.54
CA ASN A 117 -5.36 12.01 13.39
C ASN A 117 -3.84 12.15 13.18
N PHE A 118 -3.41 13.12 12.37
CA PHE A 118 -1.99 13.35 12.08
C PHE A 118 -1.18 13.67 13.34
N GLY A 119 -1.75 14.46 14.24
CA GLY A 119 -1.12 14.85 15.50
C GLY A 119 -1.19 13.77 16.59
N MET A 120 -1.93 12.68 16.37
CA MET A 120 -2.00 11.55 17.28
C MET A 120 -0.69 10.76 17.24
N ARG A 121 0.14 10.99 18.26
CA ARG A 121 1.44 10.33 18.39
C ARG A 121 1.32 8.91 19.00
N PRO A 122 2.17 7.96 18.56
CA PRO A 122 3.16 8.08 17.49
C PRO A 122 2.57 8.22 16.07
N ASN A 123 3.13 9.13 15.28
CA ASN A 123 2.91 9.22 13.84
C ASN A 123 4.19 8.76 13.11
N GLY A 124 4.15 8.59 11.78
CA GLY A 124 5.25 7.93 11.09
C GLY A 124 5.40 8.27 9.63
N VAL A 125 6.50 7.80 9.06
CA VAL A 125 6.86 7.96 7.66
C VAL A 125 6.92 6.58 7.04
N PHE A 126 6.18 6.37 5.95
CA PHE A 126 6.44 5.25 5.06
C PHE A 126 7.59 5.64 4.13
N CYS A 127 8.67 4.88 4.18
CA CYS A 127 9.94 5.12 3.50
C CYS A 127 10.28 3.93 2.62
N VAL A 128 10.63 4.20 1.36
CA VAL A 128 10.96 3.16 0.37
C VAL A 128 12.32 3.42 -0.26
N GLY A 129 13.06 2.36 -0.53
CA GLY A 129 14.35 2.43 -1.24
C GLY A 129 15.47 3.06 -0.42
N ALA A 130 15.51 2.78 0.88
CA ALA A 130 16.63 3.15 1.76
C ALA A 130 17.44 1.89 2.10
N LYS A 131 17.88 1.73 3.37
CA LYS A 131 18.60 0.53 3.84
C LYS A 131 17.83 -0.78 3.65
N ALA A 132 16.50 -0.71 3.57
CA ALA A 132 15.62 -1.80 3.23
C ALA A 132 14.57 -1.32 2.21
N PRO A 133 13.95 -2.24 1.44
CA PRO A 133 12.95 -1.88 0.44
C PRO A 133 11.79 -1.08 1.01
N PHE A 134 11.22 -1.52 2.14
CA PHE A 134 10.07 -0.87 2.75
C PHE A 134 10.23 -0.72 4.26
N GLN A 135 9.97 0.48 4.77
CA GLN A 135 10.00 0.76 6.20
C GLN A 135 8.83 1.67 6.56
N VAL A 136 8.20 1.39 7.71
CA VAL A 136 7.37 2.36 8.43
C VAL A 136 8.14 2.76 9.67
N ILE A 137 8.48 4.04 9.79
CA ILE A 137 9.39 4.57 10.82
C ILE A 137 8.66 5.65 11.61
N GLU A 138 8.67 5.57 12.94
CA GLU A 138 8.17 6.63 13.81
C GLU A 138 8.88 7.96 13.53
N SER A 139 8.15 9.08 13.51
CA SER A 139 8.67 10.35 12.98
C SER A 139 9.90 10.90 13.71
N ARG A 140 9.99 10.76 15.05
CA ARG A 140 11.18 11.20 15.81
C ARG A 140 12.37 10.28 15.55
N ARG A 141 12.14 8.98 15.40
CA ARG A 141 13.16 8.03 14.97
C ARG A 141 13.62 8.32 13.54
N PHE A 142 12.70 8.69 12.65
CA PHE A 142 13.02 9.12 11.29
C PHE A 142 13.90 10.37 11.30
N ALA A 143 13.55 11.38 12.11
CA ALA A 143 14.35 12.62 12.25
C ALA A 143 15.80 12.33 12.68
N LYS A 144 15.99 11.39 13.61
CA LYS A 144 17.32 11.00 14.10
C LYS A 144 18.11 10.18 13.08
N ALA A 145 17.46 9.26 12.39
CA ALA A 145 18.12 8.35 11.46
C ALA A 145 18.36 8.97 10.07
N ASN A 146 17.54 9.95 9.68
CA ASN A 146 17.52 10.65 8.40
C ASN A 146 17.80 9.73 7.18
N PRO A 147 16.98 8.69 6.97
CA PRO A 147 17.22 7.75 5.88
C PRO A 147 17.04 8.42 4.51
N ALA A 148 17.90 8.07 3.56
CA ALA A 148 17.81 8.49 2.17
C ALA A 148 16.73 7.67 1.43
N CYS A 149 15.46 7.89 1.77
CA CYS A 149 14.34 7.25 1.07
C CYS A 149 14.25 7.77 -0.37
N ARG A 150 14.13 6.87 -1.35
CA ARG A 150 13.77 7.22 -2.74
C ARG A 150 12.40 7.89 -2.79
N LEU A 151 11.47 7.39 -1.98
CA LEU A 151 10.18 8.02 -1.75
C LEU A 151 9.76 7.90 -0.28
N ALA A 152 9.12 8.96 0.21
CA ALA A 152 8.66 9.06 1.59
C ALA A 152 7.32 9.81 1.67
N THR A 153 6.40 9.30 2.47
CA THR A 153 5.15 10.00 2.81
C THR A 153 4.88 9.87 4.29
N GLN A 154 4.68 11.01 4.95
CA GLN A 154 4.36 11.09 6.36
C GLN A 154 2.85 11.08 6.56
N SER A 155 2.40 10.36 7.57
CA SER A 155 1.03 10.43 8.05
C SER A 155 0.93 10.07 9.54
N GLY A 156 -0.27 10.01 10.07
CA GLY A 156 -0.52 9.59 11.44
C GLY A 156 -1.99 9.29 11.72
N PRO A 157 -2.29 8.41 12.67
CA PRO A 157 -1.36 7.73 13.58
C PRO A 157 -0.62 6.55 12.93
N MET A 158 0.48 6.11 13.54
CA MET A 158 0.96 4.73 13.31
C MET A 158 -0.11 3.76 13.82
N LEU A 159 -0.39 2.71 13.06
CA LEU A 159 -1.38 1.70 13.45
C LEU A 159 -0.76 0.66 14.38
N VAL A 160 0.44 0.21 14.02
CA VAL A 160 1.24 -0.77 14.76
C VAL A 160 2.66 -0.23 14.91
N ILE A 161 3.22 -0.37 16.11
CA ILE A 161 4.55 0.08 16.48
C ILE A 161 5.28 -1.08 17.15
N ASP A 162 6.32 -1.59 16.51
CA ASP A 162 7.13 -2.73 16.96
C ASP A 162 6.32 -3.99 17.36
N GLY A 163 5.16 -4.18 16.74
CA GLY A 163 4.22 -5.28 16.97
C GLY A 163 3.13 -4.98 18.01
N ALA A 164 3.13 -3.82 18.65
CA ALA A 164 2.06 -3.35 19.54
C ALA A 164 1.09 -2.44 18.78
N LEU A 165 -0.20 -2.47 19.14
CA LEU A 165 -1.16 -1.48 18.63
C LEU A 165 -0.82 -0.10 19.20
N HIS A 166 -1.21 0.95 18.48
CA HIS A 166 -1.09 2.31 18.97
C HIS A 166 -1.77 2.49 20.34
N PRO A 167 -1.11 3.07 21.35
CA PRO A 167 -1.59 3.09 22.73
C PRO A 167 -2.87 3.92 22.96
N ARG A 168 -3.19 4.81 22.02
CA ARG A 168 -4.41 5.63 22.06
C ARG A 168 -5.63 4.98 21.40
N PHE A 169 -5.50 3.78 20.83
CA PHE A 169 -6.64 3.12 20.20
C PHE A 169 -7.51 2.45 21.26
N ASP A 170 -8.74 2.92 21.34
CA ASP A 170 -9.77 2.36 22.20
C ASP A 170 -10.56 1.28 21.44
N ALA A 171 -10.62 0.07 22.00
CA ALA A 171 -11.39 -1.04 21.46
C ALA A 171 -12.90 -0.76 21.43
N THR A 172 -13.38 0.16 22.28
CA THR A 172 -14.78 0.58 22.38
C THR A 172 -15.11 1.84 21.57
N SER A 173 -14.13 2.40 20.85
CA SER A 173 -14.31 3.59 20.03
C SER A 173 -15.51 3.48 19.07
N THR A 174 -16.35 4.52 19.04
CA THR A 174 -17.46 4.63 18.09
C THR A 174 -17.07 5.31 16.77
N SER A 175 -15.85 5.88 16.69
CA SER A 175 -15.33 6.54 15.49
C SER A 175 -15.03 5.52 14.37
N ARG A 176 -15.92 5.44 13.38
CA ARG A 176 -15.85 4.49 12.27
C ARG A 176 -15.76 5.20 10.93
N TYR A 177 -14.77 4.84 10.12
CA TYR A 177 -14.55 5.36 8.77
C TYR A 177 -14.05 4.26 7.84
N ILE A 178 -14.18 4.45 6.53
CA ILE A 178 -13.33 3.72 5.59
C ILE A 178 -11.90 4.17 5.84
N ARG A 179 -10.99 3.22 6.05
CA ARG A 179 -9.60 3.51 6.39
C ARG A 179 -8.67 2.84 5.41
N ASN A 180 -7.64 3.57 5.01
CA ASN A 180 -6.52 3.01 4.28
C ASN A 180 -5.19 3.22 5.02
N GLY A 181 -4.20 2.41 4.67
CA GLY A 181 -2.89 2.46 5.29
C GLY A 181 -1.90 1.49 4.66
N VAL A 182 -0.67 1.51 5.17
CA VAL A 182 0.40 0.65 4.73
C VAL A 182 1.07 -0.06 5.90
N GLY A 183 1.30 -1.36 5.76
CA GLY A 183 2.05 -2.18 6.71
C GLY A 183 3.27 -2.78 6.03
N VAL A 184 4.30 -3.08 6.81
CA VAL A 184 5.51 -3.76 6.30
C VAL A 184 5.78 -5.07 7.03
N SER A 185 6.26 -6.05 6.29
CA SER A 185 6.68 -7.34 6.83
C SER A 185 7.87 -7.18 7.79
N ARG A 186 8.05 -8.16 8.68
CA ARG A 186 9.14 -8.16 9.67
C ARG A 186 10.53 -8.04 9.01
N ASP A 187 10.71 -8.63 7.84
CA ASP A 187 11.96 -8.61 7.07
C ASP A 187 12.09 -7.39 6.14
N MET A 188 11.10 -6.48 6.16
CA MET A 188 11.06 -5.25 5.37
C MET A 188 11.05 -5.47 3.84
N LYS A 189 10.74 -6.68 3.38
CA LYS A 189 10.70 -7.05 1.96
C LYS A 189 9.30 -6.99 1.36
N THR A 190 8.25 -6.84 2.16
CA THR A 190 6.87 -6.76 1.68
C THR A 190 6.19 -5.53 2.26
N ALA A 191 5.49 -4.79 1.40
CA ALA A 191 4.56 -3.74 1.80
C ALA A 191 3.13 -4.17 1.45
N TRP A 192 2.23 -4.03 2.41
CA TRP A 192 0.79 -4.26 2.22
C TRP A 192 0.06 -2.93 2.27
N PHE A 193 -0.57 -2.57 1.17
CA PHE A 193 -1.44 -1.42 1.04
C PHE A 193 -2.88 -1.89 1.21
N VAL A 194 -3.55 -1.38 2.25
CA VAL A 194 -4.84 -1.91 2.67
C VAL A 194 -5.87 -0.80 2.67
N ILE A 195 -7.09 -1.12 2.24
CA ILE A 195 -8.29 -0.31 2.49
C ILE A 195 -9.41 -1.22 3.02
N SER A 196 -10.19 -0.74 4.00
CA SER A 196 -11.37 -1.45 4.48
C SER A 196 -12.54 -1.32 3.50
N ASP A 197 -13.34 -2.37 3.32
CA ASP A 197 -14.55 -2.32 2.48
C ASP A 197 -15.72 -1.63 3.18
N ARG A 198 -15.68 -1.55 4.52
CA ARG A 198 -16.68 -0.88 5.36
C ARG A 198 -16.03 -0.08 6.47
N ALA A 199 -16.86 0.72 7.16
CA ALA A 199 -16.39 1.62 8.20
C ALA A 199 -15.90 0.85 9.43
N VAL A 200 -14.64 1.08 9.82
CA VAL A 200 -13.95 0.43 10.94
C VAL A 200 -13.38 1.44 11.91
N THR A 201 -13.16 1.02 13.16
CA THR A 201 -12.40 1.79 14.13
C THR A 201 -10.90 1.72 13.83
N PHE A 202 -10.11 2.60 14.43
CA PHE A 202 -8.65 2.47 14.36
C PHE A 202 -8.16 1.17 15.00
N HIS A 203 -8.81 0.73 16.08
CA HIS A 203 -8.47 -0.51 16.77
C HIS A 203 -8.66 -1.74 15.86
N GLU A 204 -9.84 -1.86 15.22
CA GLU A 204 -10.15 -2.93 14.26
C GLU A 204 -9.15 -2.92 13.09
N PHE A 205 -8.89 -1.75 12.51
CA PHE A 205 -7.98 -1.62 11.37
C PHE A 205 -6.52 -1.97 11.73
N ALA A 206 -6.05 -1.53 12.90
CA ALA A 206 -4.70 -1.83 13.36
C ALA A 206 -4.53 -3.31 13.70
N ARG A 207 -5.58 -3.96 14.23
CA ARG A 207 -5.60 -5.41 14.42
C ARG A 207 -5.50 -6.18 13.13
N PHE A 208 -6.15 -5.74 12.05
CA PHE A 208 -5.94 -6.36 10.74
C PHE A 208 -4.46 -6.37 10.34
N PHE A 209 -3.76 -5.24 10.47
CA PHE A 209 -2.32 -5.22 10.18
C PHE A 209 -1.50 -6.12 11.11
N ARG A 210 -1.76 -6.08 12.42
CA ARG A 210 -0.96 -6.83 13.41
C ARG A 210 -1.25 -8.33 13.40
N ASP A 211 -2.52 -8.69 13.45
CA ASP A 211 -3.00 -10.05 13.75
C ASP A 211 -3.16 -10.88 12.46
N GLU A 212 -3.65 -10.28 11.37
CA GLU A 212 -3.86 -10.97 10.09
C GLU A 212 -2.63 -10.88 9.17
N LEU A 213 -2.05 -9.69 9.01
CA LEU A 213 -0.87 -9.51 8.15
C LEU A 213 0.47 -9.72 8.86
N GLY A 214 0.49 -9.80 10.20
CA GLY A 214 1.73 -9.97 10.96
C GLY A 214 2.67 -8.76 10.89
N ALA A 215 2.16 -7.57 10.57
CA ALA A 215 2.96 -6.36 10.42
C ALA A 215 3.55 -5.94 11.77
N ARG A 216 4.87 -5.66 11.77
CA ARG A 216 5.55 -5.07 12.95
C ARG A 216 5.34 -3.58 13.04
N ASN A 217 5.28 -2.91 11.90
CA ASN A 217 5.02 -1.49 11.82
C ASN A 217 4.01 -1.25 10.70
N ALA A 218 3.01 -0.43 11.00
CA ALA A 218 1.98 -0.03 10.04
C ALA A 218 1.59 1.43 10.27
N LEU A 219 1.19 2.10 9.21
CA LEU A 219 0.89 3.52 9.18
C LEU A 219 -0.47 3.75 8.55
N TYR A 220 -1.31 4.52 9.24
CA TYR A 220 -2.55 5.01 8.67
C TYR A 220 -2.25 6.12 7.66
N PHE A 221 -2.94 6.11 6.53
CA PHE A 221 -2.85 7.17 5.52
C PHE A 221 -3.89 8.26 5.79
N ASP A 222 -4.94 8.39 4.98
CA ASP A 222 -5.98 9.38 5.16
C ASP A 222 -7.37 8.78 4.93
N GLY A 223 -8.28 9.02 5.88
CA GLY A 223 -9.62 8.40 5.91
C GLY A 223 -10.77 9.38 5.86
N SER A 224 -10.52 10.66 5.60
CA SER A 224 -11.62 11.54 5.18
C SER A 224 -12.06 11.26 3.73
N ILE A 225 -11.15 10.72 2.89
CA ILE A 225 -11.38 10.46 1.46
C ILE A 225 -10.77 9.10 1.02
N SER A 226 -10.56 8.12 1.92
CA SER A 226 -9.93 6.83 1.57
C SER A 226 -10.50 6.20 0.30
N ARG A 227 -9.67 6.04 -0.73
CA ARG A 227 -10.06 5.54 -2.07
C ARG A 227 -9.02 4.57 -2.61
N LEU A 228 -9.47 3.61 -3.42
CA LEU A 228 -8.63 2.63 -4.10
C LEU A 228 -8.98 2.53 -5.59
N TYR A 229 -7.94 2.53 -6.42
CA TYR A 229 -7.97 1.99 -7.77
C TYR A 229 -7.21 0.65 -7.77
N ALA A 230 -7.88 -0.43 -8.15
CA ALA A 230 -7.32 -1.78 -8.22
C ALA A 230 -8.08 -2.61 -9.28
N PRO A 231 -7.62 -2.61 -10.54
CA PRO A 231 -8.25 -3.35 -11.63
C PRO A 231 -8.38 -4.86 -11.36
N ALA A 232 -7.38 -5.47 -10.71
CA ALA A 232 -7.42 -6.88 -10.31
C ALA A 232 -8.63 -7.24 -9.42
N LEU A 233 -9.18 -6.25 -8.70
CA LEU A 233 -10.37 -6.40 -7.85
C LEU A 233 -11.65 -5.86 -8.49
N ASN A 234 -11.59 -5.44 -9.75
CA ASN A 234 -12.62 -4.68 -10.44
C ASN A 234 -13.11 -3.48 -9.61
N ARG A 235 -12.17 -2.73 -9.02
CA ARG A 235 -12.45 -1.60 -8.13
C ARG A 235 -11.81 -0.32 -8.63
N ALA A 236 -12.60 0.74 -8.73
CA ALA A 236 -12.14 2.08 -9.05
C ALA A 236 -13.00 3.11 -8.29
N ASP A 237 -12.54 3.52 -7.11
CA ASP A 237 -13.30 4.43 -6.26
C ASP A 237 -13.24 5.87 -6.80
N TRP A 238 -14.40 6.49 -6.97
CA TRP A 238 -14.56 7.90 -7.34
C TRP A 238 -14.81 8.75 -6.08
N GLY A 239 -14.55 10.06 -6.16
CA GLY A 239 -14.71 10.95 -5.01
C GLY A 239 -14.00 12.28 -5.19
N ARG A 240 -13.88 13.02 -4.08
CA ARG A 240 -13.22 14.34 -4.04
C ARG A 240 -11.75 14.27 -4.41
N THR A 241 -11.21 15.40 -4.85
CA THR A 241 -9.79 15.63 -5.07
C THR A 241 -8.97 15.28 -3.82
N MET A 242 -7.83 14.63 -4.03
CA MET A 242 -6.91 14.16 -3.00
C MET A 242 -5.55 14.85 -3.13
N GLY A 243 -4.78 14.89 -2.05
CA GLY A 243 -3.36 15.29 -2.10
C GLY A 243 -2.46 14.15 -2.58
N PRO A 244 -1.46 13.72 -1.79
CA PRO A 244 -0.56 12.63 -2.16
C PRO A 244 -1.29 11.34 -2.57
N ILE A 245 -0.84 10.72 -3.66
CA ILE A 245 -1.33 9.42 -4.16
C ILE A 245 -0.14 8.47 -4.29
N ILE A 246 -0.24 7.27 -3.72
CA ILE A 246 0.77 6.22 -3.87
C ILE A 246 0.19 5.06 -4.66
N GLY A 247 1.01 4.44 -5.50
CA GLY A 247 0.56 3.33 -6.33
C GLY A 247 1.69 2.60 -7.01
N TYR A 248 1.34 1.48 -7.63
CA TYR A 248 2.26 0.59 -8.31
C TYR A 248 2.00 0.62 -9.81
N VAL A 249 3.07 0.79 -10.58
CA VAL A 249 3.02 0.82 -12.04
C VAL A 249 3.50 -0.50 -12.59
N GLU A 250 2.65 -1.15 -13.36
CA GLU A 250 2.99 -2.35 -14.11
C GLU A 250 3.57 -1.96 -15.47
N GLN A 251 4.55 -2.74 -15.89
CA GLN A 251 5.05 -2.76 -17.26
C GLN A 251 4.76 -4.17 -17.79
N PRO A 252 4.11 -4.28 -18.97
CA PRO A 252 3.87 -5.54 -19.67
C PRO A 252 5.14 -6.36 -19.90
#